data_AF-A0A258KQF2-F1
#
_entry.id   AF-A0A258KQF2-F1
#
_cell.length_a   1.000
_cell.length_b   1.000
_cell.length_c   1.000
_cell.angle_alpha   90.00
_cell.angle_beta   90.00
_cell.angle_gamma   90.00
#
_symmetry.space_group_name_H-M   'P 1'
#
loop_
_entity.id
_entity.type
_entity.pdbx_description
1 polymer ?
#
loop_
_entity_poly.entity_id
_entity_poly.type
_entity_poly.pdbx_seq_one_letter_code
_entity_poly.pdbx_strand_id
1 'polypeptide(L)'
;MTGEASGRELRRVWFFLGLVFLISWGVGGLYLAFPAPLTAAFGPFAYGSPAYLLAACSPTLVALGLTLTFEGPAGLARLGRRLLQATPLWALALAFLALPVIALGLGLLAPRFGVWPVRPVDVLVATPLILFTTAHILTNSGPLGEELGWRGYALPRLLNRWPPLMAG
;
A
#
# COMPACT_ATOMS: atom_id res chain seq x y z
N MET A 1 -19.16 3.18 20.62
CA MET A 1 -17.88 3.32 21.35
C MET A 1 -17.94 4.60 22.17
N THR A 2 -17.44 4.61 23.40
CA THR A 2 -17.29 5.85 24.19
C THR A 2 -16.30 6.79 23.50
N GLY A 3 -16.47 8.11 23.65
CA GLY A 3 -15.62 9.11 22.99
C GLY A 3 -14.12 8.94 23.27
N GLU A 4 -13.77 8.45 24.46
CA GLU A 4 -12.39 8.17 24.86
C GLU A 4 -11.73 7.00 24.09
N ALA A 5 -12.50 5.94 23.80
CA ALA A 5 -12.00 4.81 23.04
C ALA A 5 -11.69 5.21 21.59
N SER A 6 -12.55 6.05 20.99
CA SER A 6 -12.31 6.65 19.66
C SER A 6 -11.05 7.53 19.65
N GLY A 7 -10.83 8.33 20.71
CA GLY A 7 -9.63 9.17 20.82
C GLY A 7 -8.33 8.38 20.92
N ARG A 8 -8.33 7.23 21.62
CA ARG A 8 -7.17 6.33 21.70
C ARG A 8 -6.82 5.71 20.35
N GLU A 9 -7.82 5.23 19.61
CA GLU A 9 -7.60 4.64 18.29
C GLU A 9 -7.06 5.66 17.28
N LEU A 10 -7.56 6.89 17.30
CA LEU A 10 -7.05 7.93 16.41
C LEU A 10 -5.58 8.27 16.70
N ARG A 11 -5.17 8.35 17.97
CA ARG A 11 -3.75 8.54 18.32
C ARG A 11 -2.88 7.41 17.79
N ARG A 12 -3.37 6.17 17.83
CA ARG A 12 -2.67 5.01 17.26
C ARG A 12 -2.51 5.13 15.75
N VAL A 13 -3.53 5.63 15.04
CA VAL A 13 -3.43 5.90 13.60
C VAL A 13 -2.40 7.00 13.30
N TRP A 14 -2.38 8.09 14.06
CA TRP A 14 -1.37 9.13 13.87
C TRP A 14 0.04 8.63 14.14
N PHE A 15 0.23 7.81 15.17
CA PHE A 15 1.51 7.18 15.45
C PHE A 15 1.94 6.22 14.34
N PHE A 16 0.99 5.42 13.83
CA PHE A 16 1.18 4.60 12.65
C PHE A 16 1.63 5.43 11.43
N LEU A 17 0.90 6.48 11.08
CA LEU A 17 1.22 7.35 9.94
C LEU A 17 2.61 8.00 10.09
N GLY A 18 2.93 8.49 11.28
CA GLY A 18 4.24 9.07 11.57
C GLY A 18 5.40 8.09 11.39
N LEU A 19 5.24 6.85 11.88
CA LEU A 19 6.26 5.81 11.72
C LEU A 19 6.38 5.35 10.27
N VAL A 20 5.27 5.16 9.58
CA VAL A 20 5.26 4.79 8.15
C VAL A 20 5.95 5.86 7.32
N PHE A 21 5.61 7.13 7.54
CA PHE A 21 6.27 8.26 6.88
C PHE A 21 7.76 8.28 7.18
N LEU A 22 8.16 8.17 8.44
CA LEU A 22 9.55 8.21 8.84
C LEU A 22 10.37 7.06 8.23
N ILE A 23 9.84 5.84 8.15
CA ILE A 23 10.54 4.71 7.56
C ILE A 23 10.61 4.86 6.04
N SER A 24 9.48 5.09 5.38
CA SER A 24 9.42 5.20 3.91
C SER A 24 10.29 6.35 3.39
N TRP A 25 10.07 7.56 3.90
CA TRP A 25 10.81 8.76 3.48
C TRP A 25 12.20 8.85 4.10
N GLY A 26 12.40 8.32 5.31
CA GLY A 26 13.73 8.30 5.92
C GLY A 26 14.68 7.40 5.16
N VAL A 27 14.26 6.18 4.79
CA VAL A 27 15.09 5.27 3.98
C VAL A 27 15.39 5.88 2.61
N GLY A 28 14.36 6.34 1.88
CA GLY A 28 14.55 6.97 0.58
C GLY A 28 15.41 8.25 0.65
N GLY A 29 15.13 9.11 1.62
CA GLY A 29 15.86 10.35 1.87
C GLY A 29 17.33 10.14 2.23
N LEU A 30 17.63 9.10 3.01
CA LEU A 30 19.01 8.70 3.29
C LEU A 30 19.73 8.26 2.02
N TYR A 31 19.10 7.46 1.16
CA TYR A 31 19.66 7.07 -0.14
C TYR A 31 19.87 8.24 -1.10
N LEU A 32 19.02 9.28 -1.02
CA LEU A 32 19.21 10.52 -1.78
C LEU A 32 20.36 11.37 -1.23
N ALA A 33 20.49 11.47 0.09
CA ALA A 33 21.53 12.27 0.72
C ALA A 33 22.92 11.61 0.68
N PHE A 34 22.97 10.27 0.77
CA PHE A 34 24.21 9.50 0.89
C PHE A 34 24.22 8.26 -0.04
N PRO A 35 24.08 8.44 -1.37
CA PRO A 35 23.90 7.32 -2.30
C PRO A 35 25.10 6.36 -2.34
N ALA A 36 26.33 6.88 -2.38
CA ALA A 36 27.54 6.06 -2.48
C ALA A 36 27.76 5.13 -1.26
N PRO A 37 27.81 5.62 0.00
CA PRO A 37 28.04 4.74 1.14
C PRO A 37 26.89 3.74 1.36
N LEU A 38 25.64 4.15 1.13
CA LEU A 38 24.50 3.26 1.30
C LEU A 38 24.43 2.20 0.20
N THR A 39 24.76 2.56 -1.04
CA THR A 39 24.85 1.58 -2.14
C THR A 39 25.98 0.59 -1.90
N ALA A 40 27.12 1.04 -1.37
CA ALA A 40 28.22 0.15 -1.03
C ALA A 40 27.88 -0.82 0.11
N ALA A 41 27.13 -0.35 1.13
CA ALA A 41 26.78 -1.15 2.31
C ALA A 41 25.58 -2.09 2.08
N PHE A 42 24.54 -1.62 1.40
CA PHE A 42 23.22 -2.28 1.33
C PHE A 42 22.78 -2.60 -0.11
N GLY A 43 23.60 -2.25 -1.10
CA GLY A 43 23.25 -2.36 -2.51
C GLY A 43 22.41 -1.17 -3.01
N PRO A 44 22.21 -1.08 -4.33
CA PRO A 44 21.47 0.01 -4.94
C PRO A 44 20.01 0.00 -4.49
N PHE A 45 19.43 1.20 -4.33
CA PHE A 45 18.00 1.36 -4.08
C PHE A 45 17.21 1.06 -5.36
N ALA A 46 16.93 -0.22 -5.57
CA ALA A 46 16.21 -0.73 -6.72
C ALA A 46 14.99 -1.54 -6.27
N TYR A 47 14.03 -1.71 -7.17
CA TYR A 47 12.85 -2.54 -6.91
C TYR A 47 13.26 -3.95 -6.48
N GLY A 48 12.68 -4.43 -5.38
CA GLY A 48 13.01 -5.72 -4.77
C GLY A 48 14.28 -5.74 -3.90
N SER A 49 15.05 -4.64 -3.83
CA SER A 49 16.17 -4.54 -2.88
C SER A 49 15.66 -4.50 -1.42
N PRO A 50 16.47 -4.94 -0.44
CA PRO A 50 16.07 -4.89 0.97
C PRO A 50 15.67 -3.50 1.45
N ALA A 51 16.40 -2.46 1.04
CA ALA A 51 16.07 -1.07 1.39
C ALA A 51 14.75 -0.61 0.76
N TYR A 52 14.50 -0.97 -0.50
CA TYR A 52 13.23 -0.69 -1.16
C TYR A 52 12.08 -1.42 -0.46
N LEU A 53 12.23 -2.71 -0.17
CA LEU A 53 11.21 -3.50 0.52
C LEU A 53 10.93 -2.97 1.92
N LEU A 54 11.94 -2.52 2.67
CA LEU A 54 11.76 -1.90 3.97
C LEU A 54 10.91 -0.61 3.87
N ALA A 55 11.24 0.24 2.90
CA ALA A 55 10.52 1.50 2.69
C ALA A 55 9.06 1.23 2.23
N ALA A 56 8.89 0.38 1.22
CA ALA A 56 7.61 0.09 0.61
C ALA A 56 6.70 -0.75 1.52
N CYS A 57 7.24 -1.75 2.23
CA CYS A 57 6.47 -2.57 3.16
C CYS A 57 6.29 -1.93 4.56
N SER A 58 6.75 -0.69 4.75
CA SER A 58 6.65 0.00 6.04
C SER A 58 5.23 0.04 6.63
N PRO A 59 4.13 0.21 5.88
CA PRO A 59 2.78 0.17 6.45
C PRO A 59 2.48 -1.16 7.12
N THR A 60 2.74 -2.29 6.46
CA THR A 60 2.50 -3.61 7.05
C THR A 60 3.42 -3.85 8.25
N LEU A 61 4.71 -3.52 8.14
CA LEU A 61 5.67 -3.72 9.24
C LEU A 61 5.27 -2.94 10.49
N VAL A 62 4.89 -1.67 10.34
CA VAL A 62 4.44 -0.82 11.44
C VAL A 62 3.12 -1.34 12.00
N ALA A 63 2.16 -1.72 11.16
CA ALA A 63 0.89 -2.28 11.61
C ALA A 63 1.08 -3.56 12.44
N LEU A 64 1.95 -4.47 12.00
CA LEU A 64 2.28 -5.68 12.75
C LEU A 64 2.90 -5.34 14.10
N GLY A 65 3.90 -4.44 14.13
CA GLY A 65 4.53 -3.98 15.36
C GLY A 65 3.53 -3.38 16.34
N LEU A 66 2.76 -2.38 15.92
CA LEU A 66 1.79 -1.71 16.79
C LEU A 66 0.67 -2.65 17.23
N THR A 67 0.21 -3.56 16.36
CA THR A 67 -0.82 -4.55 16.73
C THR A 67 -0.28 -5.52 17.77
N LEU A 68 0.94 -6.02 17.59
CA LEU A 68 1.58 -6.90 18.58
C LEU A 68 1.74 -6.18 19.92
N THR A 69 2.21 -4.94 19.93
CA THR A 69 2.43 -4.14 21.14
C THR A 69 1.13 -3.82 21.88
N PHE A 70 0.06 -3.44 21.17
CA PHE A 70 -1.16 -2.92 21.80
C PHE A 70 -2.31 -3.92 21.91
N GLU A 71 -2.31 -4.98 21.10
CA GLU A 71 -3.39 -5.98 21.04
C GLU A 71 -2.89 -7.42 21.24
N GLY A 72 -1.58 -7.64 21.29
CA GLY A 72 -0.96 -8.95 21.48
C GLY A 72 -1.15 -9.92 20.30
N PRO A 73 -0.78 -11.20 20.49
CA PRO A 73 -0.89 -12.23 19.46
C PRO A 73 -2.31 -12.43 18.93
N ALA A 74 -3.33 -12.27 19.79
CA ALA A 74 -4.73 -12.33 19.39
C ALA A 74 -5.11 -11.19 18.41
N GLY A 75 -4.52 -10.01 18.59
CA GLY A 75 -4.63 -8.89 17.65
C GLY A 75 -4.00 -9.21 16.29
N LEU A 76 -2.79 -9.77 16.29
CA LEU A 76 -2.14 -10.21 15.05
C LEU A 76 -2.98 -11.24 14.29
N ALA A 77 -3.56 -12.22 14.99
CA ALA A 77 -4.45 -13.19 14.37
C ALA A 77 -5.73 -12.55 13.80
N ARG A 78 -6.28 -11.50 14.43
CA ARG A 78 -7.39 -10.72 13.85
C ARG A 78 -6.95 -9.94 12.62
N LEU A 79 -5.76 -9.33 12.65
CA LEU A 79 -5.21 -8.58 11.52
C LEU A 79 -4.98 -9.51 10.33
N GLY A 80 -4.33 -10.66 10.53
CA GLY A 80 -4.11 -11.66 9.48
C GLY A 80 -5.39 -12.24 8.89
N ARG A 81 -6.44 -12.46 9.69
CA ARG A 81 -7.76 -12.91 9.20
C ARG A 81 -8.40 -11.95 8.20
N ARG A 82 -8.04 -10.67 8.20
CA ARG A 82 -8.56 -9.70 7.22
C ARG A 82 -8.06 -9.98 5.79
N LEU A 83 -6.92 -10.64 5.64
CA LEU A 83 -6.41 -11.08 4.33
C LEU A 83 -7.29 -12.15 3.67
N LEU A 84 -8.09 -12.86 4.47
CA LEU A 84 -8.96 -13.94 4.01
C LEU A 84 -10.40 -13.47 3.73
N GLN A 85 -10.70 -12.18 3.95
CA GLN A 85 -12.04 -11.65 3.71
C GLN A 85 -12.29 -11.57 2.20
N ALA A 86 -13.34 -12.27 1.75
CA ALA A 86 -13.71 -12.29 0.35
C ALA A 86 -14.08 -10.88 -0.13
N THR A 87 -13.39 -10.42 -1.18
CA THR A 87 -13.77 -9.20 -1.89
C THR A 87 -14.93 -9.54 -2.82
N PRO A 88 -16.04 -8.78 -2.82
CA PRO A 88 -17.16 -9.07 -3.69
C PRO A 88 -16.73 -8.95 -5.17
N LEU A 89 -17.25 -9.85 -6.02
CA LEU A 89 -16.83 -9.96 -7.42
C LEU A 89 -16.98 -8.64 -8.20
N TRP A 90 -17.97 -7.80 -7.87
CA TRP A 90 -18.12 -6.49 -8.51
C TRP A 90 -16.98 -5.53 -8.18
N ALA A 91 -16.45 -5.57 -6.95
CA ALA A 91 -15.35 -4.72 -6.53
C ALA A 91 -14.04 -5.18 -7.17
N LEU A 92 -13.89 -6.51 -7.32
CA LEU A 92 -12.82 -7.09 -8.10
C LEU A 92 -12.92 -6.67 -9.56
N ALA A 93 -14.09 -6.82 -10.19
CA ALA A 93 -14.33 -6.38 -11.57
C ALA A 93 -14.02 -4.89 -11.77
N LEU A 94 -14.42 -4.03 -10.83
CA LEU A 94 -14.09 -2.61 -10.85
C LEU A 94 -12.58 -2.38 -10.78
N ALA A 95 -11.87 -3.02 -9.85
CA ALA A 95 -10.42 -2.90 -9.72
C ALA A 95 -9.68 -3.37 -11.00
N PHE A 96 -10.16 -4.45 -11.62
CA PHE A 96 -9.62 -4.98 -12.87
C PHE A 96 -9.89 -4.08 -14.07
N LEU A 97 -11.07 -3.46 -14.14
CA LEU A 97 -11.51 -2.70 -15.30
C LEU A 97 -11.12 -1.23 -15.23
N ALA A 98 -10.93 -0.67 -14.02
CA ALA A 98 -10.62 0.74 -13.82
C ALA A 98 -9.32 1.15 -14.54
N LEU A 99 -8.23 0.41 -14.37
CA LEU A 99 -6.95 0.75 -15.01
C LEU A 99 -7.02 0.71 -16.55
N PRO A 100 -7.53 -0.36 -17.19
CA PRO A 100 -7.77 -0.37 -18.63
C PRO A 100 -8.69 0.75 -19.13
N VAL A 101 -9.78 1.04 -18.42
CA VAL A 101 -10.74 2.09 -18.80
C VAL A 101 -10.10 3.48 -18.71
N ILE A 102 -9.37 3.76 -17.64
CA ILE A 102 -8.63 5.03 -17.48
C ILE A 102 -7.58 5.14 -18.58
N ALA A 103 -6.80 4.10 -18.84
CA ALA A 103 -5.76 4.11 -19.87
C ALA A 103 -6.34 4.30 -21.27
N LEU A 104 -7.46 3.64 -21.58
CA LEU A 104 -8.16 3.81 -22.84
C LEU A 104 -8.72 5.24 -22.96
N GLY A 105 -9.36 5.75 -21.91
CA GLY A 105 -9.89 7.11 -21.88
C GLY A 105 -8.80 8.16 -22.10
N LEU A 106 -7.67 8.05 -21.41
CA LEU A 106 -6.52 8.94 -21.59
C LEU A 106 -5.89 8.78 -22.97
N GLY A 107 -5.77 7.57 -23.50
CA GLY A 107 -5.29 7.32 -24.86
C GLY A 107 -6.18 7.95 -25.95
N LEU A 108 -7.50 7.91 -25.77
CA LEU A 108 -8.46 8.58 -26.68
C LEU A 108 -8.41 10.11 -26.58
N LEU A 109 -8.04 10.64 -25.40
CA LEU A 109 -7.89 12.08 -25.16
C LEU A 109 -6.50 12.61 -25.52
N ALA A 110 -5.49 11.74 -25.64
CA ALA A 110 -4.10 12.10 -25.95
C ALA A 110 -3.94 13.01 -27.20
N PRO A 111 -4.66 12.79 -28.32
CA PRO A 111 -4.57 13.70 -29.47
C PRO A 111 -4.93 15.16 -29.16
N ARG A 112 -5.64 15.44 -28.06
CA ARG A 112 -6.02 16.79 -27.60
C ARG A 112 -5.08 17.38 -26.55
N PHE A 113 -4.35 16.56 -25.79
CA PHE A 113 -3.59 16.99 -24.61
C PHE A 113 -2.09 16.62 -24.65
N GLY A 114 -1.62 16.02 -25.74
CA GLY A 114 -0.24 15.58 -25.92
C GLY A 114 -0.08 14.06 -25.81
N VAL A 115 1.13 13.58 -26.13
CA VAL A 115 1.40 12.13 -26.25
C VAL A 115 1.28 11.47 -24.87
N TRP A 116 0.27 10.62 -24.70
CA TRP A 116 0.18 9.72 -23.55
C TRP A 116 1.17 8.56 -23.78
N PRO A 117 2.14 8.31 -22.88
CA PRO A 117 3.23 7.37 -23.12
C PRO A 117 2.83 5.90 -22.99
N VAL A 118 1.59 5.59 -22.60
CA VAL A 118 1.12 4.22 -22.36
C VAL A 118 0.08 3.85 -23.41
N ARG A 119 0.34 2.84 -24.23
CA ARG A 119 -0.65 2.39 -25.21
C ARG A 119 -1.72 1.55 -24.51
N PRO A 120 -2.98 1.59 -24.95
CA PRO A 120 -4.04 0.75 -24.38
C PRO A 120 -3.69 -0.74 -24.35
N VAL A 121 -2.98 -1.23 -25.37
CA VAL A 121 -2.51 -2.63 -25.42
C VAL A 121 -1.49 -2.97 -24.34
N ASP A 122 -0.64 -2.03 -23.93
CA ASP A 122 0.33 -2.26 -22.86
C ASP A 122 -0.40 -2.50 -21.53
N VAL A 123 -1.51 -1.77 -21.30
CA VAL A 123 -2.35 -1.95 -20.11
C VAL A 123 -3.18 -3.24 -20.20
N LEU A 124 -3.76 -3.56 -21.36
CA LEU A 124 -4.56 -4.78 -21.54
C LEU A 124 -3.74 -6.07 -21.44
N VAL A 125 -2.44 -6.02 -21.77
CA VAL A 125 -1.52 -7.17 -21.63
C VAL A 125 -0.89 -7.21 -20.24
N ALA A 126 -0.46 -6.07 -19.68
CA ALA A 126 0.18 -6.03 -18.37
C ALA A 126 -0.80 -6.33 -17.24
N THR A 127 -2.06 -5.90 -17.34
CA THR A 127 -3.04 -6.05 -16.25
C THR A 127 -3.34 -7.52 -15.93
N PRO A 128 -3.66 -8.41 -16.89
CA PRO A 128 -3.81 -9.84 -16.61
C PRO A 128 -2.50 -10.50 -16.18
N LEU A 129 -1.37 -10.07 -16.71
CA LEU A 129 -0.06 -10.64 -16.38
C LEU A 129 0.33 -10.35 -14.91
N ILE A 130 0.14 -9.12 -14.46
CA ILE A 130 0.39 -8.67 -13.08
C ILE A 130 -0.59 -9.34 -12.10
N LEU A 131 -1.83 -9.57 -12.51
CA LEU A 131 -2.89 -10.08 -11.62
C LEU A 131 -2.99 -11.61 -11.58
N PHE A 132 -2.68 -12.31 -12.66
CA PHE A 132 -2.88 -13.77 -12.77
C PHE A 132 -1.60 -14.60 -12.88
N THR A 133 -0.45 -14.03 -13.27
CA THR A 133 0.68 -14.87 -13.68
C THR A 133 1.90 -14.84 -12.78
N THR A 134 1.99 -13.97 -11.78
CA THR A 134 3.31 -13.69 -11.22
C THR A 134 3.41 -13.80 -9.71
N ALA A 135 4.49 -14.48 -9.31
CA ALA A 135 5.24 -14.27 -8.09
C ALA A 135 5.44 -12.79 -7.71
N HIS A 136 5.10 -11.82 -8.58
CA HIS A 136 4.95 -10.41 -8.25
C HIS A 136 3.94 -10.15 -7.13
N ILE A 137 2.88 -10.92 -6.90
CA ILE A 137 2.09 -10.70 -5.67
C ILE A 137 2.94 -10.93 -4.39
N LEU A 138 3.96 -11.80 -4.49
CA LEU A 138 4.88 -12.14 -3.41
C LEU A 138 6.16 -11.30 -3.41
N THR A 139 6.61 -10.81 -4.58
CA THR A 139 7.84 -10.00 -4.74
C THR A 139 7.59 -8.51 -4.96
N ASN A 140 6.34 -8.12 -5.23
CA ASN A 140 5.88 -6.74 -5.24
C ASN A 140 5.50 -6.36 -3.82
N SER A 141 6.07 -5.26 -3.36
CA SER A 141 5.72 -4.64 -2.08
C SER A 141 4.26 -4.21 -2.01
N GLY A 142 3.60 -3.95 -3.15
CA GLY A 142 2.26 -3.36 -3.20
C GLY A 142 1.16 -4.18 -2.51
N PRO A 143 0.80 -5.40 -2.99
CA PRO A 143 -0.43 -6.05 -2.53
C PRO A 143 -0.38 -6.58 -1.09
N LEU A 144 0.75 -7.08 -0.62
CA LEU A 144 0.88 -7.62 0.74
C LEU A 144 1.71 -6.73 1.67
N GLY A 145 2.70 -6.01 1.13
CA GLY A 145 3.57 -5.14 1.91
C GLY A 145 2.91 -3.84 2.36
N GLU A 146 1.85 -3.38 1.70
CA GLU A 146 1.16 -2.14 2.05
C GLU A 146 -0.27 -2.37 2.57
N GLU A 147 -1.03 -3.24 1.91
CA GLU A 147 -2.48 -3.35 2.13
C GLU A 147 -2.87 -3.79 3.55
N LEU A 148 -2.05 -4.63 4.20
CA LEU A 148 -2.32 -5.04 5.59
C LEU A 148 -2.19 -3.85 6.56
N GLY A 149 -1.27 -2.92 6.29
CA GLY A 149 -1.16 -1.66 7.01
C GLY A 149 -2.34 -0.73 6.73
N TRP A 150 -2.61 -0.45 5.46
CA TRP A 150 -3.64 0.52 5.08
C TRP A 150 -5.06 0.01 5.36
N ARG A 151 -5.47 -1.10 4.75
CA ARG A 151 -6.83 -1.66 4.87
C ARG A 151 -7.02 -2.48 6.14
N GLY A 152 -5.96 -3.13 6.61
CA GLY A 152 -6.01 -3.99 7.78
C GLY A 152 -5.95 -3.21 9.10
N TYR A 153 -5.07 -2.21 9.19
CA TYR A 153 -4.83 -1.46 10.44
C TYR A 153 -5.44 -0.06 10.45
N ALA A 154 -5.10 0.80 9.49
CA ALA A 154 -5.45 2.23 9.54
C ALA A 154 -6.92 2.50 9.20
N LEU A 155 -7.39 2.06 8.04
CA LEU A 155 -8.73 2.35 7.53
C LEU A 155 -9.87 1.98 8.50
N PRO A 156 -9.89 0.80 9.15
CA PRO A 156 -10.97 0.45 10.09
C PRO A 156 -11.04 1.39 11.30
N ARG A 157 -9.90 1.95 11.72
CA ARG A 157 -9.83 2.90 12.84
C ARG A 157 -10.30 4.29 12.42
N LEU A 158 -10.00 4.69 11.19
CA LEU A 158 -10.50 5.92 10.59
C LEU A 158 -12.03 5.86 10.42
N LEU A 159 -12.54 4.75 9.89
CA LEU A 159 -13.98 4.51 9.68
C LEU A 159 -14.79 4.46 10.98
N ASN A 160 -14.16 4.23 12.13
CA ASN A 160 -14.84 4.35 13.44
C ASN A 160 -15.18 5.80 13.81
N ARG A 161 -14.64 6.79 13.09
CA ARG A 161 -14.81 8.21 13.39
C ARG A 161 -15.30 9.04 12.21
N TRP A 162 -14.96 8.63 10.99
CA TRP A 162 -15.26 9.37 9.77
C TRP A 162 -16.04 8.52 8.77
N PRO A 163 -16.93 9.15 7.97
CA PRO A 163 -17.58 8.45 6.87
C PRO A 163 -16.55 8.01 5.82
N PRO A 164 -16.85 6.98 4.99
CA PRO A 164 -15.90 6.42 4.03
C PRO A 164 -15.20 7.45 3.13
N LEU A 165 -15.91 8.49 2.70
CA LEU A 165 -15.37 9.55 1.83
C LEU A 165 -14.30 10.42 2.51
N MET A 166 -14.34 10.53 3.84
CA MET A 166 -13.36 11.29 4.62
C MET A 166 -12.25 10.43 5.21
N ALA A 167 -12.46 9.10 5.25
CA ALA A 167 -11.50 8.13 5.79
C ALA A 167 -10.56 7.54 4.73
N GLY A 168 -10.88 7.74 3.45
CA GLY A 168 -10.13 7.24 2.29
C GLY A 168 -9.57 8.34 1.42
#